data_AF-A0A0N1B4D4-F1
#
_entry.id   AF-A0A0N1B4D4-F1
#
_cell.length_a   1.000
_cell.length_b   1.000
_cell.length_c   1.000
_cell.angle_alpha   90.00
_cell.angle_beta   90.00
_cell.angle_gamma   90.00
#
_symmetry.space_group_name_H-M   'P 1'
#
loop_
_entity.id
_entity.type
_entity.pdbx_description
1 polymer ?
#
loop_
_entity_poly.entity_id
_entity_poly.type
_entity_poly.pdbx_seq_one_letter_code
_entity_poly.pdbx_strand_id
1 'polypeptide(L)'
;MGISFGQQGTPSMDFHQALQSQLIRLSLDDSSLIEMLPELHGGQYGPTPSAWREAVMACVRTLLRRGLIKVLTRKSMSDEDVEQLLRACEEDADEDREMLWHSTYFVATEKLCELLRCHGLDDWTALDGAVVPAVVEAASGEGAANA
;
A
#
# COMPACT_ATOMS: atom_id res chain seq x y z
N MET A 1 -10.97 -2.46 25.47
CA MET A 1 -9.62 -1.88 25.45
C MET A 1 -9.49 -1.05 24.19
N GLY A 2 -9.62 0.27 24.30
CA GLY A 2 -9.46 1.19 23.17
C GLY A 2 -8.05 1.75 23.21
N ILE A 3 -7.32 1.65 22.09
CA ILE A 3 -6.01 2.29 21.95
C ILE A 3 -6.28 3.77 21.70
N SER A 4 -5.89 4.60 22.67
CA SER A 4 -5.91 6.06 22.55
C SER A 4 -4.59 6.49 21.91
N PHE A 5 -4.66 7.06 20.71
CA PHE A 5 -3.55 7.79 20.11
C PHE A 5 -3.49 9.19 20.73
N GLY A 6 -2.49 9.41 21.58
CA GLY A 6 -2.15 10.74 22.10
C GLY A 6 -1.55 11.59 20.99
N GLN A 7 -2.15 12.76 20.77
CA GLN A 7 -1.75 13.75 19.77
C GLN A 7 -0.37 14.35 20.06
N GLN A 8 0.49 14.46 19.04
CA GLN A 8 1.14 15.72 18.59
C GLN A 8 1.68 15.54 17.15
N GLY A 9 1.26 16.41 16.24
CA GLY A 9 1.64 16.43 14.82
C GLY A 9 0.49 15.98 13.92
N THR A 10 -0.13 16.92 13.21
CA THR A 10 -1.16 16.74 12.17
C THR A 10 -1.27 15.33 11.60
N PRO A 11 -2.22 14.49 12.06
CA PRO A 11 -2.66 13.37 11.24
C PRO A 11 -3.62 13.96 10.21
N SER A 12 -3.39 13.80 8.91
CA SER A 12 -4.47 13.58 7.90
C SER A 12 -4.16 14.04 6.47
N MET A 13 -3.16 14.89 6.20
CA MET A 13 -2.89 15.33 4.81
C MET A 13 -1.83 14.47 4.10
N ASP A 14 -0.71 14.14 4.75
CA ASP A 14 0.39 13.40 4.10
C ASP A 14 0.07 11.92 3.82
N PHE A 15 -0.63 11.20 4.73
CA PHE A 15 -0.90 9.77 4.50
C PHE A 15 -1.88 9.52 3.36
N HIS A 16 -2.96 10.31 3.28
CA HIS A 16 -3.96 10.16 2.22
C HIS A 16 -3.38 10.51 0.85
N GLN A 17 -2.53 11.55 0.80
CA GLN A 17 -1.82 11.91 -0.41
C GLN A 17 -0.79 10.85 -0.80
N ALA A 18 0.02 10.36 0.14
CA ALA A 18 0.97 9.28 -0.10
C ALA A 18 0.27 7.99 -0.56
N LEU A 19 -0.89 7.66 0.02
CA LEU A 19 -1.69 6.50 -0.38
C LEU A 19 -2.25 6.67 -1.79
N GLN A 20 -2.87 7.82 -2.10
CA GLN A 20 -3.36 8.08 -3.46
C GLN A 20 -2.23 8.03 -4.48
N SER A 21 -1.11 8.69 -4.22
CA SER A 21 0.07 8.66 -5.08
C SER A 21 0.60 7.25 -5.27
N GLN A 22 0.57 6.42 -4.23
CA GLN A 22 0.96 5.01 -4.33
C GLN A 22 0.01 4.21 -5.22
N LEU A 23 -1.29 4.45 -5.13
CA LEU A 23 -2.30 3.78 -5.97
C LEU A 23 -2.15 4.18 -7.44
N ILE A 24 -1.92 5.47 -7.70
CA ILE A 24 -1.65 5.98 -9.05
C ILE A 24 -0.40 5.30 -9.61
N ARG A 25 0.71 5.27 -8.85
CA ARG A 25 1.94 4.58 -9.25
C ARG A 25 1.70 3.11 -9.57
N LEU A 26 1.01 2.37 -8.70
CA LEU A 26 0.65 0.96 -8.91
C LEU A 26 -0.19 0.70 -10.17
N SER A 27 -0.96 1.70 -10.61
CA SER A 27 -1.78 1.61 -11.83
C SER A 27 -1.00 1.87 -13.12
N LEU A 28 0.09 2.62 -13.01
CA LEU A 28 0.93 3.04 -14.13
C LEU A 28 2.16 2.14 -14.30
N ASP A 29 2.66 1.59 -13.20
CA ASP A 29 3.89 0.79 -13.15
C ASP A 29 3.80 -0.28 -12.07
N ASP A 30 4.65 -1.31 -12.18
CA ASP A 30 4.83 -2.23 -11.07
C ASP A 30 5.57 -1.55 -9.92
N SER A 31 5.27 -1.95 -8.68
CA SER A 31 5.92 -1.40 -7.49
C SER A 31 6.38 -2.51 -6.59
N SER A 32 7.63 -2.42 -6.16
CA SER A 32 8.19 -3.29 -5.13
C SER A 32 7.80 -2.80 -3.73
N LEU A 33 7.81 -3.69 -2.73
CA LEU A 33 7.50 -3.31 -1.34
C LEU A 33 8.41 -2.20 -0.81
N ILE A 34 9.67 -2.20 -1.25
CA ILE A 34 10.67 -1.25 -0.77
C ILE A 34 10.47 0.19 -1.28
N GLU A 35 9.73 0.33 -2.38
CA GLU A 35 9.41 1.61 -2.99
C GLU A 35 8.05 2.14 -2.55
N MET A 36 7.27 1.36 -1.78
CA MET A 36 5.94 1.76 -1.35
C MET A 36 5.96 2.76 -0.20
N LEU A 37 5.11 3.79 -0.30
CA LEU A 37 4.94 4.83 0.73
C LEU A 37 6.27 5.44 1.21
N PRO A 38 7.14 5.93 0.32
CA PRO A 38 8.49 6.38 0.68
C PRO A 38 8.50 7.61 1.60
N GLU A 39 7.41 8.36 1.62
CA GLU A 39 7.25 9.55 2.47
C GLU A 39 6.79 9.20 3.89
N LEU A 40 6.21 8.02 4.08
CA LEU A 40 5.70 7.59 5.37
C LEU A 40 6.87 7.17 6.28
N HIS A 41 6.96 7.74 7.48
CA HIS A 41 8.05 7.49 8.43
C HIS A 41 9.48 7.74 7.86
N GLY A 42 9.60 8.49 6.76
CA GLY A 42 10.87 8.72 6.05
C GLY A 42 11.34 7.54 5.19
N GLY A 43 10.47 6.56 4.94
CA GLY A 43 10.76 5.41 4.10
C GLY A 43 11.77 4.44 4.70
N GLN A 44 12.42 3.64 3.84
CA GLN A 44 13.43 2.66 4.25
C GLN A 44 14.67 3.26 4.95
N TYR A 45 14.98 4.54 4.68
CA TYR A 45 16.11 5.27 5.27
C TYR A 45 15.68 6.25 6.36
N GLY A 46 14.41 6.20 6.76
CA GLY A 46 13.83 7.09 7.75
C GLY A 46 14.33 6.82 9.17
N PRO A 47 13.95 7.68 10.13
CA PRO A 47 14.33 7.52 11.54
C PRO A 47 13.72 6.26 12.19
N THR A 48 12.64 5.71 11.61
CA THR A 48 11.95 4.51 12.11
C THR A 48 11.59 3.53 10.99
N PRO A 49 12.56 2.80 10.41
CA PRO A 49 12.33 1.88 9.29
C PRO A 49 11.40 0.71 9.64
N SER A 50 11.39 0.27 10.91
CA SER A 50 10.45 -0.77 11.39
C SER A 50 9.00 -0.30 11.34
N ALA A 51 8.72 0.91 11.81
CA ALA A 51 7.37 1.50 11.74
C ALA A 51 6.91 1.73 10.29
N TRP A 52 7.83 2.14 9.41
CA TRP A 52 7.57 2.20 7.96
C TRP A 52 7.18 0.83 7.39
N ARG A 53 7.97 -0.22 7.69
CA ARG A 53 7.71 -1.59 7.22
C ARG A 53 6.33 -2.09 7.68
N GLU A 54 5.99 -1.89 8.96
CA GLU A 54 4.67 -2.27 9.48
C GLU A 54 3.53 -1.56 8.73
N ALA A 55 3.69 -0.26 8.47
CA ALA A 55 2.68 0.51 7.74
C ALA A 55 2.55 0.08 6.27
N VAL A 56 3.65 -0.18 5.58
CA VAL A 56 3.65 -0.73 4.21
C VAL A 56 2.96 -2.09 4.18
N MET A 57 3.28 -2.99 5.11
CA MET A 57 2.66 -4.31 5.20
C MET A 57 1.15 -4.22 5.47
N ALA A 58 0.73 -3.35 6.40
CA ALA A 58 -0.69 -3.10 6.68
C ALA A 58 -1.43 -2.56 5.45
N CYS A 59 -0.81 -1.65 4.70
CA CYS A 59 -1.35 -1.09 3.46
C CYS A 59 -1.50 -2.18 2.40
N VAL A 60 -0.42 -2.91 2.08
CA VAL A 60 -0.41 -3.97 1.06
C VAL A 60 -1.44 -5.04 1.34
N ARG A 61 -1.58 -5.47 2.60
CA ARG A 61 -2.63 -6.42 3.00
C ARG A 61 -4.03 -5.91 2.75
N THR A 62 -4.27 -4.64 3.06
CA THR A 62 -5.57 -4.02 2.85
C THR A 62 -5.88 -3.95 1.36
N LEU A 63 -4.90 -3.54 0.54
CA LEU A 63 -5.05 -3.48 -0.92
C LEU A 63 -5.28 -4.87 -1.55
N LEU A 64 -4.55 -5.90 -1.10
CA LEU A 64 -4.72 -7.29 -1.56
C LEU A 64 -6.10 -7.85 -1.17
N ARG A 65 -6.50 -7.70 0.11
CA ARG A 65 -7.83 -8.15 0.58
C ARG A 65 -8.98 -7.48 -0.16
N ARG A 66 -8.77 -6.24 -0.60
CA ARG A 66 -9.75 -5.48 -1.39
C ARG A 66 -9.68 -5.78 -2.88
N GLY A 67 -8.72 -6.59 -3.32
CA GLY A 67 -8.49 -6.94 -4.72
C GLY A 67 -8.09 -5.74 -5.57
N LEU A 68 -7.42 -4.74 -4.99
CA LEU A 68 -6.93 -3.54 -5.69
C LEU A 68 -5.54 -3.77 -6.30
N ILE A 69 -4.73 -4.62 -5.69
CA ILE A 69 -3.42 -5.03 -6.22
C ILE A 69 -3.33 -6.55 -6.29
N LYS A 70 -2.37 -7.04 -7.06
CA LYS A 70 -1.98 -8.45 -7.12
C LYS A 70 -0.47 -8.56 -7.17
N VAL A 71 0.06 -9.68 -6.67
CA VAL A 71 1.50 -9.96 -6.75
C VAL A 71 1.89 -10.26 -8.20
N LEU A 72 2.89 -9.53 -8.70
CA LEU A 72 3.52 -9.79 -9.99
C LEU A 72 4.61 -10.84 -9.80
N THR A 73 4.32 -12.05 -10.23
CA THR A 73 5.22 -13.19 -10.11
C THR A 73 5.50 -13.74 -11.51
N ARG A 74 6.73 -14.23 -11.75
CA ARG A 74 7.04 -14.92 -13.03
C ARG A 74 6.33 -16.29 -13.13
N LYS A 75 5.79 -16.79 -12.04
CA LYS A 75 5.19 -18.12 -11.92
C LYS A 75 3.92 -17.96 -11.10
N SER A 76 2.76 -18.28 -11.68
CA SER A 76 1.44 -18.12 -11.06
C SER A 76 1.44 -18.64 -9.62
N MET A 77 1.50 -17.72 -8.65
CA MET A 77 1.34 -18.02 -7.24
C MET A 77 -0.15 -18.18 -6.94
N SER A 78 -0.50 -19.17 -6.13
CA SER A 78 -1.85 -19.30 -5.59
C SER A 78 -2.09 -18.26 -4.48
N ASP A 79 -3.36 -18.04 -4.12
CA ASP A 79 -3.72 -17.13 -3.02
C ASP A 79 -3.06 -17.58 -1.70
N GLU A 80 -2.90 -18.88 -1.47
CA GLU A 80 -2.20 -19.46 -0.31
C GLU A 80 -0.70 -19.10 -0.31
N ASP A 81 -0.06 -19.08 -1.47
CA ASP A 81 1.34 -18.70 -1.60
C ASP A 81 1.52 -17.20 -1.34
N VAL A 82 0.57 -16.37 -1.75
CA VAL A 82 0.55 -14.93 -1.45
C VAL A 82 0.38 -14.71 0.06
N GLU A 83 -0.52 -15.44 0.72
CA GLU A 83 -0.67 -15.34 2.18
C GLU A 83 0.57 -15.82 2.93
N GLN A 84 1.20 -16.92 2.51
CA GLN A 84 2.46 -17.38 3.09
C GLN A 84 3.58 -16.35 2.91
N LEU A 85 3.68 -15.72 1.73
CA LEU A 85 4.64 -14.67 1.47
C LEU A 85 4.41 -13.44 2.37
N LEU A 86 3.15 -13.04 2.56
CA LEU A 86 2.81 -11.95 3.47
C LEU A 86 3.05 -12.28 4.96
N ARG A 87 2.96 -13.55 5.36
CA ARG A 87 3.30 -14.02 6.72
C ARG A 87 4.81 -14.09 6.92
N ALA A 88 5.54 -14.60 5.93
CA ALA A 88 7.00 -14.62 5.95
C ALA A 88 7.61 -13.20 6.03
N CYS A 89 6.93 -12.19 5.48
CA CYS A 89 7.32 -10.80 5.65
C CYS A 89 7.06 -10.23 7.06
N GLU A 90 6.26 -10.87 7.91
CA GLU A 90 6.03 -10.48 9.32
C GLU A 90 6.92 -11.22 10.31
N GLU A 91 7.17 -12.51 10.09
CA GLU A 91 7.97 -13.32 11.00
C GLU A 91 9.45 -12.90 10.89
N ASP A 92 10.02 -12.46 12.01
CA ASP A 92 11.33 -11.79 12.14
C ASP A 92 12.52 -12.78 11.93
N ALA A 93 12.60 -13.39 10.75
CA ALA A 93 13.74 -14.20 10.31
C ALA A 93 14.57 -13.40 9.30
N ASP A 94 15.75 -12.92 9.73
CA ASP A 94 16.47 -11.77 9.16
C ASP A 94 16.92 -11.91 7.68
N GLU A 95 17.31 -13.08 7.19
CA GLU A 95 17.95 -13.20 5.86
C GLU A 95 16.96 -13.43 4.70
N ASP A 96 15.91 -14.24 4.90
CA ASP A 96 14.93 -14.51 3.85
C ASP A 96 14.02 -13.30 3.59
N ARG A 97 13.90 -12.38 4.56
CA ARG A 97 13.02 -11.20 4.47
C ARG A 97 13.54 -10.15 3.51
N GLU A 98 14.83 -9.75 3.58
CA GLU A 98 15.36 -8.75 2.64
C GLU A 98 15.14 -9.18 1.19
N MET A 99 15.39 -10.47 0.90
CA MET A 99 15.13 -11.02 -0.42
C MET A 99 13.66 -10.84 -0.83
N LEU A 100 12.69 -11.12 0.05
CA LEU A 100 11.26 -10.94 -0.24
C LEU A 100 10.88 -9.47 -0.47
N TRP A 101 11.40 -8.53 0.33
CA TRP A 101 11.17 -7.10 0.17
C TRP A 101 11.73 -6.56 -1.17
N HIS A 102 12.83 -7.13 -1.65
CA HIS A 102 13.48 -6.75 -2.90
C HIS A 102 12.98 -7.51 -4.15
N SER A 103 12.34 -8.67 -3.99
CA SER A 103 11.94 -9.54 -5.09
C SER A 103 10.42 -9.61 -5.32
N THR A 104 9.62 -9.06 -4.42
CA THR A 104 8.16 -9.05 -4.55
C THR A 104 7.68 -7.75 -5.18
N TYR A 105 7.06 -7.87 -6.35
CA TYR A 105 6.45 -6.77 -7.08
C TYR A 105 4.94 -6.87 -7.03
N PHE A 106 4.27 -5.73 -7.03
CA PHE A 106 2.82 -5.61 -7.04
C PHE A 106 2.39 -4.78 -8.24
N VAL A 107 1.26 -5.15 -8.81
CA VAL A 107 0.62 -4.40 -9.90
C VAL A 107 -0.83 -4.16 -9.56
N ALA A 108 -1.38 -3.06 -10.08
CA ALA A 108 -2.81 -2.82 -10.01
C ALA A 108 -3.62 -3.97 -10.65
N THR A 109 -4.78 -4.23 -10.07
CA THR A 109 -5.83 -5.00 -10.74
C THR A 109 -6.66 -4.07 -11.62
N GLU A 110 -7.46 -4.65 -12.53
CA GLU A 110 -8.41 -3.89 -13.34
C GLU A 110 -9.38 -3.07 -12.47
N LYS A 111 -9.76 -3.60 -11.30
CA LYS A 111 -10.58 -2.90 -10.31
C LYS A 111 -9.96 -1.59 -9.83
N LEU A 112 -8.65 -1.58 -9.57
CA LEU A 112 -7.95 -0.35 -9.18
C LEU A 112 -7.82 0.61 -10.36
N CYS A 113 -7.49 0.10 -11.55
CA CYS A 113 -7.39 0.94 -12.74
C CYS A 113 -8.74 1.58 -13.11
N GLU A 114 -9.86 0.87 -12.95
CA GLU A 114 -11.20 1.43 -13.11
C GLU A 114 -11.52 2.49 -12.05
N LEU A 115 -11.23 2.20 -10.78
CA LEU A 115 -11.42 3.17 -9.69
C LEU A 115 -10.68 4.48 -9.99
N LEU A 116 -9.43 4.42 -10.41
CA LEU A 116 -8.63 5.62 -10.71
C LEU A 116 -9.13 6.35 -11.96
N ARG A 117 -9.47 5.61 -13.04
CA ARG A 117 -10.07 6.21 -14.26
C ARG A 117 -11.38 6.93 -13.98
N CYS A 118 -12.25 6.38 -13.12
CA CYS A 118 -13.50 7.02 -12.73
C CYS A 118 -13.29 8.39 -12.06
N HIS A 119 -12.11 8.63 -11.51
CA HIS A 119 -11.74 9.88 -10.85
C HIS A 119 -10.70 10.71 -11.63
N GLY A 120 -10.32 10.29 -12.84
CA GLY A 120 -9.30 10.97 -13.65
C GLY A 120 -7.90 10.92 -13.03
N LEU A 121 -7.57 9.81 -12.36
CA LEU A 121 -6.28 9.59 -11.68
C LEU A 121 -5.43 8.50 -12.37
N ASP A 122 -5.63 8.26 -13.66
CA ASP A 122 -4.99 7.18 -14.43
C ASP A 122 -3.77 7.63 -15.24
N ASP A 123 -3.14 8.74 -14.85
CA ASP A 123 -1.93 9.26 -15.50
C ASP A 123 -0.98 9.94 -14.50
N TRP A 124 0.28 10.12 -14.91
CA TRP A 124 1.34 10.65 -14.06
C TRP A 124 1.08 12.08 -13.55
N THR A 125 0.28 12.89 -14.25
CA THR A 125 -0.06 14.25 -13.84
C THR A 125 -0.99 14.28 -12.62
N ALA A 126 -1.67 13.17 -12.33
CA ALA A 126 -2.54 13.03 -11.16
C ALA A 126 -1.77 12.93 -9.82
N LEU A 127 -0.45 12.71 -9.86
CA LEU A 127 0.39 12.64 -8.65
C LEU A 127 0.45 13.97 -7.88
N ASP A 128 0.40 15.09 -8.59
CA ASP A 128 0.34 16.43 -8.01
C ASP A 128 -1.10 16.90 -7.74
N GLY A 129 -2.07 16.02 -7.97
CA GLY A 129 -3.49 16.29 -7.84
C GLY A 129 -3.96 16.39 -6.39
N ALA A 130 -5.14 16.99 -6.21
CA ALA A 130 -5.81 16.96 -4.92
C ALA A 130 -6.19 15.52 -4.53
N VAL A 131 -6.18 15.26 -3.22
CA VAL A 131 -6.65 13.98 -2.68
C VAL A 131 -8.14 13.81 -2.99
N VAL A 132 -8.49 12.66 -3.56
CA VAL A 132 -9.85 12.21 -3.83
C VAL A 132 -10.27 11.25 -2.70
N PRO A 133 -11.15 11.68 -1.78
CA PRO A 133 -11.50 10.88 -0.60
C PRO A 133 -12.02 9.49 -0.95
N ALA A 134 -12.84 9.35 -2.00
CA ALA A 134 -13.40 8.07 -2.42
C ALA A 134 -12.33 7.02 -2.76
N VAL A 135 -11.21 7.44 -3.35
CA VAL A 135 -10.11 6.54 -3.73
C VAL A 135 -9.34 6.10 -2.49
N VAL A 136 -9.11 7.04 -1.58
CA VAL A 136 -8.46 6.77 -0.29
C VAL A 136 -9.34 5.87 0.58
N GLU A 137 -10.64 6.11 0.68
CA GLU A 137 -11.58 5.28 1.46
C GLU A 137 -11.68 3.86 0.90
N ALA A 138 -11.67 3.73 -0.43
CA ALA A 138 -11.64 2.44 -1.10
C ALA A 138 -10.38 1.65 -0.73
N ALA A 139 -9.25 2.32 -0.47
CA ALA A 139 -7.98 1.70 -0.12
C ALA A 139 -7.74 1.53 1.40
N SER A 140 -8.16 2.50 2.22
CA SER A 140 -7.90 2.57 3.67
C SER A 140 -8.80 1.67 4.51
N GLY A 141 -9.98 1.30 4.02
CA GLY A 141 -10.88 0.44 4.80
C GLY A 141 -12.14 1.13 5.33
N GLU A 142 -12.16 2.45 5.40
CA GLU A 142 -13.16 3.23 6.17
C GLU A 142 -14.57 3.32 5.55
N GLY A 143 -14.79 2.78 4.34
CA GLY A 143 -16.08 2.87 3.65
C GLY A 143 -17.14 1.79 3.95
N ALA A 144 -17.06 1.03 5.05
CA ALA A 144 -18.00 -0.08 5.33
C ALA A 144 -18.65 -0.01 6.73
N ALA A 145 -19.14 1.16 7.12
CA ALA A 145 -20.00 1.31 8.30
C ALA A 145 -21.10 2.36 8.09
N ASN A 146 -21.90 2.22 7.03
CA ASN A 146 -23.27 2.74 7.00
C ASN A 146 -24.03 2.10 5.82
N ALA A 147 -24.53 0.89 6.06
CA ALA A 147 -25.64 0.29 5.33
C ALA A 147 -26.73 -0.06 6.34
#